data_AF-A0A5A7V6B0-F1
#
_entry.id   AF-A0A5A7V6B0-F1
#
_cell.length_a   1.000
_cell.length_b   1.000
_cell.length_c   1.000
_cell.angle_alpha   90.00
_cell.angle_beta   90.00
_cell.angle_gamma   90.00
#
_symmetry.space_group_name_H-M   'P 1'
#
loop_
_entity.id
_entity.type
_entity.pdbx_description
1 polymer ?
#
loop_
_entity_poly.entity_id
_entity_poly.type
_entity_poly.pdbx_seq_one_letter_code
_entity_poly.pdbx_strand_id
1 'polypeptide(L)'
;MSDFEGDSFACGWDICWEHGLTPWDLGQPTPLISHLCATGALPNGRVLVPGCGSGYDVVQMACAERYVVGLDISDNAIQKAIEV
;
A
#
# COMPACT_ATOMS: atom_id res chain seq x y z
N MET A 1 15.57 -14.58 -34.32
CA MET A 1 14.78 -13.45 -33.81
C MET A 1 13.85 -14.06 -32.78
N SER A 2 14.34 -14.28 -31.56
CA SER A 2 13.52 -14.77 -30.45
C SER A 2 12.89 -13.54 -29.82
N ASP A 3 11.56 -13.48 -29.88
CA ASP A 3 10.78 -12.37 -29.37
C ASP A 3 11.11 -12.16 -27.89
N PHE A 4 11.48 -10.92 -27.60
CA PHE A 4 11.74 -10.42 -26.27
C PHE A 4 10.36 -10.24 -25.62
N GLU A 5 9.78 -11.31 -25.06
CA GLU A 5 8.64 -11.17 -24.15
C GLU A 5 9.18 -10.51 -22.88
N GLY A 6 9.02 -9.19 -22.83
CA GLY A 6 9.24 -8.40 -21.64
C GLY A 6 8.27 -8.87 -20.57
N ASP A 7 8.71 -9.86 -19.79
CA ASP A 7 7.95 -10.42 -18.70
C ASP A 7 7.69 -9.29 -17.70
N SER A 8 6.42 -8.92 -17.62
CA SER A 8 5.92 -7.76 -16.91
C SER A 8 6.27 -7.89 -15.43
N PHE A 9 7.08 -6.97 -14.88
CA PHE A 9 7.29 -6.89 -13.43
C PHE A 9 5.98 -6.72 -12.64
N ALA A 10 4.88 -6.27 -13.28
CA ALA A 10 3.57 -6.20 -12.65
C ALA A 10 2.92 -7.58 -12.46
N CYS A 11 3.29 -8.57 -13.29
CA CYS A 11 2.87 -9.96 -13.12
C CYS A 11 3.38 -10.52 -11.79
N GLY A 12 4.61 -10.19 -11.38
CA GLY A 12 5.20 -10.74 -10.15
C GLY A 12 4.47 -10.31 -8.87
N TRP A 13 4.22 -9.01 -8.71
CA TRP A 13 3.57 -8.50 -7.49
C TRP A 13 2.09 -8.90 -7.41
N ASP A 14 1.37 -8.84 -8.52
CA ASP A 14 -0.04 -9.20 -8.54
C ASP A 14 -0.26 -10.69 -8.26
N ILE A 15 0.60 -11.57 -8.80
CA ILE A 15 0.65 -13.00 -8.48
C ILE A 15 0.93 -13.23 -6.98
N CYS A 16 1.84 -12.47 -6.38
CA CYS A 16 2.10 -12.59 -4.94
C CYS A 16 0.84 -12.28 -4.11
N TRP A 17 0.08 -11.24 -4.47
CA TRP A 17 -1.18 -10.93 -3.81
C TRP A 17 -2.25 -12.00 -4.06
N GLU A 18 -2.39 -12.48 -5.30
CA GLU A 18 -3.32 -13.55 -5.68
C GLU A 18 -3.09 -14.82 -4.85
N HIS A 19 -1.83 -15.23 -4.64
CA HIS A 19 -1.48 -16.41 -3.86
C HIS A 19 -1.31 -16.16 -2.36
N GLY A 20 -1.53 -14.93 -1.87
CA GLY A 20 -1.34 -14.56 -0.47
C GLY A 20 0.13 -14.66 0.01
N LEU A 21 1.09 -14.59 -0.92
CA LEU A 21 2.52 -14.60 -0.65
C LEU A 21 3.01 -13.19 -0.32
N THR A 22 2.48 -12.62 0.76
CA THR A 22 2.69 -11.22 1.15
C THR A 22 3.46 -11.11 2.48
N PRO A 23 4.70 -11.61 2.60
CA PRO A 23 5.45 -11.59 3.86
C PRO A 23 5.81 -10.18 4.36
N TRP A 24 5.67 -9.17 3.50
CA TRP A 24 5.84 -7.76 3.83
C TRP A 24 4.59 -7.12 4.45
N ASP A 25 3.42 -7.74 4.30
CA ASP A 25 2.17 -7.21 4.86
C ASP A 25 2.11 -7.51 6.37
N LEU A 26 2.01 -6.45 7.17
CA LEU A 26 1.94 -6.55 8.63
C LEU A 26 0.54 -6.93 9.15
N GLY A 27 -0.48 -6.89 8.30
CA GLY A 27 -1.89 -7.08 8.66
C GLY A 27 -2.46 -5.98 9.56
N GLN A 28 -1.72 -4.88 9.72
CA GLN A 28 -2.03 -3.76 10.60
C GLN A 28 -1.18 -2.55 10.21
N PRO A 29 -1.51 -1.33 10.69
CA PRO A 29 -0.66 -0.17 10.49
C PRO A 29 0.74 -0.38 11.08
N THR A 30 1.75 0.15 10.41
CA THR A 30 3.13 0.16 10.92
C THR A 30 3.14 0.84 12.29
N PRO A 31 3.65 0.20 13.37
CA PRO A 31 3.55 0.76 14.72
C PRO A 31 4.11 2.18 14.88
N LEU A 32 5.18 2.50 14.14
CA LEU A 32 5.75 3.85 14.11
C LEU A 32 4.80 4.87 13.49
N ILE A 33 4.06 4.51 12.43
CA ILE A 33 3.09 5.40 11.79
C ILE A 33 1.93 5.70 12.74
N SER A 34 1.40 4.71 13.46
CA SER A 34 0.40 4.94 14.50
C SER A 34 0.91 5.86 15.60
N HIS A 35 2.16 5.68 16.05
CA HIS A 35 2.77 6.56 17.05
C HIS A 35 2.94 8.01 16.55
N LEU A 36 3.41 8.21 15.32
CA LEU A 36 3.57 9.55 14.72
C LEU A 36 2.22 10.23 14.49
N CYS A 37 1.18 9.48 14.14
CA CYS A 37 -0.19 10.00 14.06
C CYS A 37 -0.69 10.45 15.45
N ALA A 38 -0.54 9.60 16.47
CA ALA A 38 -1.01 9.87 17.82
C ALA A 38 -0.29 11.05 18.49
N THR A 39 0.97 11.27 18.17
CA THR A 39 1.77 12.39 18.69
C THR A 39 1.63 13.67 17.88
N GLY A 40 0.89 13.65 16.76
CA GLY A 40 0.77 14.80 15.87
C GLY A 40 2.07 15.16 15.14
N ALA A 41 3.01 14.21 15.05
CA ALA A 41 4.32 14.42 14.45
C ALA A 41 4.31 14.35 12.91
N LEU A 42 3.23 13.81 12.31
CA LEU A 42 3.05 13.82 10.85
C LEU A 42 2.53 15.17 10.36
N PRO A 43 3.13 15.77 9.32
CA PRO A 43 2.63 17.00 8.72
C PRO A 43 1.20 16.87 8.21
N ASN A 44 0.44 17.96 8.29
CA ASN A 44 -0.88 18.07 7.68
C ASN A 44 -0.80 18.28 6.16
N GLY A 45 -1.91 18.07 5.46
CA GLY A 45 -2.04 18.32 4.02
C GLY A 45 -2.24 17.05 3.20
N ARG A 46 -1.45 16.87 2.14
CA ARG A 46 -1.60 15.74 1.20
C ARG A 46 -0.46 14.75 1.36
N VAL A 47 -0.79 13.47 1.47
CA VAL A 47 0.16 12.37 1.64
C VAL A 47 0.01 11.39 0.48
N LEU A 48 1.14 10.85 0.01
CA LEU A 48 1.19 9.76 -0.95
C LEU A 48 1.89 8.56 -0.29
N VAL A 49 1.28 7.38 -0.38
CA VAL A 49 1.87 6.10 0.00
C VAL A 49 2.10 5.28 -1.27
N PRO A 50 3.32 5.30 -1.84
CA PRO A 50 3.64 4.50 -3.03
C PRO A 50 3.87 3.03 -2.66
N GLY A 51 3.31 2.10 -3.45
CA GLY A 51 3.30 0.68 -3.13
C GLY A 51 2.50 0.40 -1.86
N CYS A 52 1.27 0.92 -1.79
CA CYS A 52 0.50 0.90 -0.54
C CYS A 52 0.00 -0.48 -0.11
N GLY A 53 0.05 -1.49 -0.98
CA GLY A 53 -0.44 -2.82 -0.69
C GLY A 53 -1.89 -2.80 -0.18
N SER A 54 -2.14 -3.50 0.92
CA SER A 54 -3.41 -3.57 1.65
C SER A 54 -3.81 -2.25 2.35
N GLY A 55 -3.02 -1.19 2.25
CA GLY A 55 -3.46 0.17 2.60
C GLY A 55 -3.55 0.50 4.08
N TYR A 56 -3.07 -0.34 5.00
CA TYR A 56 -3.17 -0.08 6.44
C TYR A 56 -2.59 1.28 6.87
N ASP A 57 -1.41 1.64 6.36
CA ASP A 57 -0.78 2.94 6.66
C ASP A 57 -1.51 4.11 5.99
N VAL A 58 -2.17 3.88 4.83
CA VAL A 58 -3.00 4.89 4.16
C VAL A 58 -4.17 5.27 5.07
N VAL A 59 -4.88 4.28 5.59
CA VAL A 59 -6.02 4.47 6.49
C VAL A 59 -5.58 5.09 7.81
N GLN A 60 -4.49 4.60 8.40
CA GLN A 60 -3.98 5.11 9.68
C GLN A 60 -3.58 6.59 9.61
N MET A 61 -3.00 7.04 8.50
CA MET A 61 -2.60 8.44 8.33
C MET A 61 -3.76 9.37 7.99
N ALA A 62 -4.86 8.85 7.44
CA ALA A 62 -6.00 9.65 7.01
C ALA A 62 -6.73 10.29 8.21
N CYS A 63 -6.96 11.59 8.12
CA CYS A 63 -7.76 12.34 9.10
C CYS A 63 -8.31 13.63 8.47
N ALA A 64 -9.07 14.42 9.23
CA ALA A 64 -9.66 15.68 8.73
C ALA A 64 -8.61 16.67 8.18
N GLU A 65 -7.35 16.58 8.64
CA GLU A 65 -6.26 17.46 8.23
C GLU A 65 -5.29 16.81 7.23
N ARG A 66 -5.46 15.50 6.92
CA ARG A 66 -4.62 14.74 6.00
C ARG A 66 -5.43 13.96 4.98
N TYR A 67 -5.33 14.38 3.72
CA TYR A 67 -5.83 13.64 2.57
C TYR A 67 -4.73 12.71 2.05
N VAL A 68 -4.95 11.39 2.17
CA VAL A 68 -3.94 10.37 1.86
C VAL A 68 -4.35 9.62 0.60
N VAL A 69 -3.40 9.44 -0.32
CA VAL A 69 -3.56 8.64 -1.53
C VAL A 69 -2.65 7.42 -1.42
N GLY A 70 -3.23 6.23 -1.47
CA GLY A 70 -2.51 4.99 -1.71
C GLY A 70 -2.36 4.77 -3.22
N LEU A 71 -1.17 4.36 -3.66
CA LEU A 71 -0.92 3.95 -5.03
C LEU A 71 -0.29 2.56 -5.00
N ASP A 72 -0.88 1.61 -5.72
CA ASP A 72 -0.29 0.31 -5.98
C ASP A 72 -0.46 -0.07 -7.45
N ILE A 73 0.41 -0.95 -7.95
CA ILE A 73 0.37 -1.47 -9.32
C ILE A 73 -0.41 -2.77 -9.42
N SER A 74 -0.66 -3.45 -8.30
CA SER A 74 -1.43 -4.70 -8.24
C SER A 74 -2.91 -4.40 -8.01
N ASP A 75 -3.75 -4.86 -8.93
CA ASP A 75 -5.20 -4.77 -8.77
C ASP A 75 -5.67 -5.62 -7.58
N ASN A 76 -5.06 -6.79 -7.36
CA ASN A 76 -5.35 -7.64 -6.20
C ASN A 76 -5.03 -6.95 -4.86
N ALA A 77 -3.92 -6.20 -4.79
CA ALA A 77 -3.58 -5.39 -3.62
C ALA A 77 -4.63 -4.31 -3.34
N ILE A 78 -5.07 -3.60 -4.39
CA ILE A 78 -6.09 -2.57 -4.28
C ILE A 78 -7.44 -3.16 -3.85
N GLN A 79 -7.85 -4.30 -4.41
CA GLN A 79 -9.05 -5.00 -3.94
C GLN A 79 -8.94 -5.34 -2.47
N LYS A 80 -7.79 -5.85 -2.04
CA LYS A 80 -7.55 -6.17 -0.62
C LYS A 80 -7.65 -4.93 0.27
N ALA A 81 -7.11 -3.80 -0.17
CA ALA A 81 -7.15 -2.55 0.59
C ALA A 81 -8.57 -1.99 0.76
N ILE A 82 -9.48 -2.27 -0.16
CA ILE A 82 -10.89 -1.82 -0.10
C ILE A 82 -11.73 -2.70 0.85
N GLU A 83 -11.29 -3.93 1.13
CA GLU A 83 -11.95 -4.82 2.10
C GLU A 83 -11.70 -4.42 3.57
N VAL A 84 -10.65 -3.63 3.82
CA VAL A 84 -10.23 -3.17 5.16
C VAL A 84 -11.12 -2.02 5.65
#